data_AF-A0A059EYP4-F1
#
_entry.id   AF-A0A059EYP4-F1
#
_cell.length_a   1.000
_cell.length_b   1.000
_cell.length_c   1.000
_cell.angle_alpha   90.00
_cell.angle_beta   90.00
_cell.angle_gamma   90.00
#
_symmetry.space_group_name_H-M   'P 1'
#
loop_
_entity.id
_entity.type
_entity.pdbx_description
1 polymer ?
#
loop_
_entity_poly.entity_id
_entity_poly.type
_entity_poly.pdbx_seq_one_letter_code
_entity_poly.pdbx_strand_id
1 'polypeptide(L)'
;MAYMHELIKYCIVKVLKETGYECFEEKAIYHFIEVFELYMQKILVGIKNNSTHCGRNRTTLIDFITKFELKDVKSYDLVNYEYPQEEKVADFVGPISTPVEKFMYIYEFMPPFPPLHTFKETIIKERKVRSRARDVKDKIEQRNRIIESLFTLSKLSKKKFKFANYLNKN
;
A
#
# COMPACT_ATOMS: atom_id res chain seq x y z
N MET A 1 21.80 -2.45 1.44
CA MET A 1 23.06 -2.71 2.16
C MET A 1 24.03 -3.50 1.28
N ALA A 2 23.75 -4.77 0.92
CA ALA A 2 24.65 -5.59 0.09
C ALA A 2 25.19 -4.91 -1.18
N TYR A 3 24.31 -4.25 -1.95
CA TYR A 3 24.69 -3.53 -3.16
C TYR A 3 25.67 -2.35 -2.92
N MET A 4 25.55 -1.66 -1.78
CA MET A 4 26.44 -0.54 -1.44
C MET A 4 27.85 -1.05 -1.08
N HIS A 5 27.94 -2.18 -0.36
CA HIS A 5 29.22 -2.82 -0.08
C HIS A 5 29.89 -3.32 -1.37
N GLU A 6 29.12 -3.87 -2.31
CA GLU A 6 29.64 -4.30 -3.62
C GLU A 6 30.16 -3.12 -4.44
N LEU A 7 29.47 -1.98 -4.43
CA LEU A 7 29.93 -0.75 -5.08
C LEU A 7 31.22 -0.21 -4.45
N ILE A 8 31.29 -0.14 -3.12
CA ILE A 8 32.51 0.31 -2.43
C ILE A 8 33.66 -0.66 -2.72
N LYS A 9 33.41 -1.98 -2.70
CA LYS A 9 34.39 -3.01 -3.08
C LYS A 9 34.89 -2.79 -4.50
N TYR A 10 34.00 -2.53 -5.46
CA TYR A 10 34.37 -2.24 -6.85
C TYR A 10 35.26 -0.99 -6.96
N CYS A 11 34.92 0.11 -6.27
CA CYS A 11 35.72 1.32 -6.25
C CYS A 11 37.12 1.07 -5.66
N ILE A 12 37.21 0.34 -4.56
CA ILE A 12 38.50 0.00 -3.92
C ILE A 12 39.35 -0.85 -4.87
N VAL A 13 38.77 -1.88 -5.49
CA VAL A 13 39.49 -2.75 -6.42
C VAL A 13 39.99 -1.98 -7.64
N LYS A 14 39.21 -1.03 -8.16
CA LYS A 14 39.64 -0.16 -9.25
C LYS A 14 40.87 0.68 -8.86
N VAL A 15 40.85 1.32 -7.69
CA VAL A 15 41.98 2.11 -7.19
C VAL A 15 43.21 1.25 -6.91
N LEU A 16 43.02 0.06 -6.35
CA LEU A 16 44.12 -0.91 -6.12
C LEU A 16 44.75 -1.35 -7.44
N LYS A 17 43.96 -1.54 -8.49
CA LYS A 17 44.44 -1.88 -9.83
C LYS A 17 45.21 -0.72 -10.47
N GLU A 18 44.72 0.51 -10.32
CA GLU A 18 45.39 1.73 -10.82
C GLU A 18 46.74 1.97 -10.11
N THR A 19 46.87 1.57 -8.85
CA THR A 19 48.11 1.68 -8.07
C THR A 19 49.08 0.50 -8.29
N GLY A 20 48.69 -0.52 -9.05
CA GLY A 20 49.55 -1.64 -9.46
C GLY A 20 49.51 -2.86 -8.54
N TYR A 21 48.52 -3.01 -7.68
CA TYR A 21 48.36 -4.22 -6.87
C TYR A 21 47.71 -5.36 -7.68
N GLU A 22 48.37 -6.52 -7.72
CA GLU A 22 47.88 -7.72 -8.43
C GLU A 22 47.01 -8.62 -7.55
N CYS A 23 47.29 -8.67 -6.25
CA CYS A 23 46.62 -9.52 -5.27
C CYS A 23 46.21 -8.70 -4.05
N PHE A 24 45.06 -9.04 -3.47
CA PHE A 24 44.58 -8.47 -2.22
C PHE A 24 43.94 -9.56 -1.35
N GLU A 25 43.99 -9.38 -0.04
CA GLU A 25 43.29 -10.26 0.91
C GLU A 25 41.83 -9.80 1.07
N GLU A 26 40.89 -10.73 0.88
CA GLU A 26 39.45 -10.39 0.93
C GLU A 26 39.01 -9.90 2.32
N LYS A 27 39.58 -10.46 3.39
CA LYS A 27 39.31 -10.03 4.77
C LYS A 27 39.76 -8.58 5.02
N ALA A 28 40.90 -8.19 4.45
CA ALA A 28 41.42 -6.84 4.58
C ALA A 28 40.49 -5.82 3.89
N ILE A 29 39.95 -6.17 2.71
CA ILE A 29 38.96 -5.34 2.03
C ILE A 29 37.70 -5.19 2.88
N TYR A 30 37.20 -6.28 3.46
CA TYR A 30 35.99 -6.23 4.28
C TYR A 30 36.15 -5.29 5.48
N HIS A 31 37.26 -5.42 6.23
CA HIS A 31 37.56 -4.51 7.34
C HIS A 31 37.78 -3.07 6.88
N PHE A 32 38.41 -2.87 5.72
CA PHE A 32 38.59 -1.54 5.15
C PHE A 32 37.24 -0.88 4.83
N ILE A 33 36.28 -1.63 4.28
CA ILE A 33 34.92 -1.14 4.01
C ILE A 33 34.25 -0.70 5.32
N GLU A 34 34.32 -1.52 6.38
CA GLU A 34 33.75 -1.17 7.69
C GLU A 34 34.37 0.11 8.27
N VAL A 35 35.71 0.23 8.21
CA VAL A 35 36.43 1.42 8.67
C VAL A 35 36.06 2.63 7.82
N PHE A 36 35.93 2.45 6.51
CA PHE A 36 35.53 3.51 5.58
C PHE A 36 34.11 4.01 5.85
N GLU A 37 33.17 3.13 6.13
CA GLU A 37 31.80 3.50 6.52
C GLU A 37 31.79 4.30 7.82
N LEU A 38 32.52 3.87 8.85
CA LEU A 38 32.64 4.60 10.11
C LEU A 38 33.29 5.97 9.91
N TYR A 39 34.30 6.05 9.05
CA TYR A 39 34.94 7.31 8.69
C TYR A 39 33.97 8.27 7.99
N MET A 40 33.22 7.79 7.01
CA MET A 40 32.20 8.58 6.31
C MET A 40 31.09 9.04 7.24
N GLN A 41 30.60 8.17 8.13
CA GLN A 41 29.62 8.53 9.15
C GLN A 41 30.13 9.63 10.07
N LYS A 42 31.38 9.53 10.54
CA LYS A 42 32.01 10.55 11.38
C LYS A 42 32.06 11.91 10.69
N ILE A 43 32.41 11.95 9.41
CA ILE A 43 32.41 13.18 8.62
C ILE A 43 31.00 13.76 8.51
N LEU A 44 30.02 12.94 8.13
CA LEU A 44 28.63 13.37 7.94
C LEU A 44 28.02 13.91 9.24
N VAL A 45 28.29 13.27 10.39
CA VAL A 45 27.89 13.78 11.70
C VAL A 45 28.56 15.12 11.99
N GLY A 46 29.85 15.27 11.67
CA GLY A 46 30.56 16.53 11.81
C GLY A 46 29.95 17.67 10.98
N ILE A 47 29.59 17.39 9.73
CA ILE A 47 28.96 18.37 8.84
C ILE A 47 27.55 18.70 9.32
N LYS A 48 26.76 17.68 9.70
CA LYS A 48 25.42 17.86 10.26
C LYS A 48 25.47 18.75 11.50
N ASN A 49 26.37 18.47 12.43
CA ASN A 49 26.53 19.25 13.65
C ASN A 49 26.85 20.72 13.33
N ASN A 50 27.78 20.97 12.41
CA ASN A 50 28.09 22.33 11.94
C ASN A 50 26.84 23.06 11.41
N SER A 51 26.06 22.43 10.53
CA SER A 51 24.84 23.05 9.98
C SER A 51 23.78 23.28 11.05
N THR A 52 23.60 22.34 11.99
CA THR A 52 22.67 22.50 13.10
C THR A 52 23.09 23.60 14.08
N HIS A 53 24.39 23.79 14.32
CA HIS A 53 24.90 24.90 15.13
C HIS A 53 24.58 26.26 14.51
N CYS A 54 24.48 26.33 13.18
CA CYS A 54 24.03 27.52 12.45
C CYS A 54 22.49 27.63 12.34
N GLY A 55 21.72 26.71 12.94
CA GLY A 55 20.26 26.67 12.84
C GLY A 55 19.74 26.33 11.44
N ARG A 56 20.59 25.75 10.58
CA ARG A 56 20.24 25.39 9.20
C ARG A 56 19.94 23.90 9.09
N ASN A 57 18.87 23.57 8.36
CA ASN A 57 18.53 22.19 8.02
C ASN A 57 19.23 21.67 6.76
N ARG A 58 19.90 22.56 6.00
CA ARG A 58 20.59 22.23 4.75
C ARG A 58 22.08 22.50 4.88
N THR A 59 22.88 21.57 4.38
CA THR A 59 24.34 21.70 4.30
C THR A 59 24.71 22.46 3.03
N THR A 60 25.72 23.32 3.13
CA THR A 60 26.28 24.06 2.00
C THR A 60 27.64 23.49 1.60
N LEU A 61 28.10 23.74 0.38
CA LEU A 61 29.44 23.33 -0.07
C LEU A 61 30.56 23.90 0.83
N ILE A 62 30.32 25.08 1.42
CA ILE A 62 31.25 25.70 2.37
C ILE A 62 31.38 24.86 3.64
N ASP A 63 30.29 24.23 4.11
CA ASP A 63 30.33 23.34 5.28
C ASP A 63 31.17 22.08 5.01
N PHE A 64 31.29 21.65 3.74
CA PHE A 64 32.19 20.57 3.33
C PHE A 64 33.65 21.06 3.28
N ILE A 65 33.91 22.18 2.62
CA ILE A 65 35.26 22.74 2.48
C ILE A 65 35.88 23.07 3.84
N THR A 66 35.07 23.45 4.83
CA THR A 66 35.58 23.71 6.20
C THR A 66 35.95 22.45 6.99
N LYS A 67 35.51 21.26 6.55
CA LYS A 67 35.84 19.98 7.19
C LYS A 67 36.98 19.23 6.52
N PHE A 68 37.21 19.46 5.23
CA PHE A 68 38.35 18.91 4.50
C PHE A 68 39.40 19.99 4.33
N GLU A 69 40.60 19.79 4.86
CA GLU A 69 41.68 20.71 4.57
C GLU A 69 41.96 20.66 3.06
N LEU A 70 41.85 21.80 2.38
CA LEU A 70 42.08 21.93 0.94
C LEU A 70 43.48 21.45 0.52
N LYS A 71 44.40 21.29 1.47
CA LYS A 71 45.75 20.72 1.29
C LYS A 71 45.74 19.21 1.04
N ASP A 72 44.74 18.51 1.57
CA ASP A 72 44.58 17.06 1.41
C ASP A 72 43.89 16.70 0.08
N VAL A 73 43.28 17.70 -0.58
CA VAL A 73 42.62 17.53 -1.88
C VAL A 73 43.65 17.73 -2.99
N LYS A 74 44.21 16.61 -3.48
CA LYS A 74 45.27 16.60 -4.50
C LYS A 74 44.80 17.01 -5.90
N SER A 75 43.53 16.81 -6.24
CA SER A 75 42.95 17.31 -7.48
C SER A 75 41.45 17.58 -7.33
N TYR A 76 40.95 18.55 -8.09
CA TYR A 76 39.53 18.88 -8.23
C TYR A 76 38.97 18.41 -9.57
N ASP A 77 39.69 17.50 -10.23
CA ASP A 77 39.29 17.03 -11.55
C ASP A 77 37.95 16.32 -11.46
N LEU A 78 37.07 16.62 -12.40
CA LEU A 78 35.77 15.99 -12.50
C LEU A 78 35.98 14.52 -12.89
N VAL A 79 36.02 13.64 -11.90
CA VAL A 79 36.10 12.20 -12.15
C VAL A 79 34.71 11.72 -12.57
N ASN A 80 34.55 11.48 -13.88
CA ASN A 80 33.38 10.78 -14.40
C ASN A 80 33.47 9.31 -14.01
N TYR A 81 32.80 8.96 -12.91
CA TYR A 81 32.56 7.57 -12.58
C TYR A 81 31.39 7.07 -13.44
N GLU A 82 31.69 6.21 -14.40
CA GLU A 82 30.67 5.45 -15.14
C GLU A 82 30.03 4.46 -14.16
N TYR A 83 28.86 4.83 -13.62
CA TYR A 83 28.07 3.95 -12.78
C TYR A 83 27.00 3.25 -13.60
N PRO A 84 26.71 1.96 -13.32
CA PRO A 84 25.49 1.33 -13.80
C PRO A 84 24.31 2.10 -13.20
N GLN A 85 23.63 2.89 -14.03
CA GLN A 85 22.38 3.53 -13.62
C GLN A 85 21.37 2.42 -13.38
N GLU A 86 20.78 2.40 -12.19
CA GLU A 86 19.61 1.56 -11.92
C GLU A 86 18.56 1.87 -12.98
N GLU A 87 18.08 0.84 -13.68
CA GLU A 87 16.92 0.97 -14.56
C GLU A 87 15.78 1.53 -13.70
N LYS A 88 15.42 2.79 -13.93
CA LYS A 88 14.26 3.39 -13.29
C LYS A 88 13.07 2.53 -13.66
N VAL A 89 12.55 1.79 -12.68
CA VAL A 89 11.29 1.06 -12.83
C VAL A 89 10.27 2.08 -13.29
N ALA A 90 9.78 1.92 -14.52
CA ALA A 90 8.81 2.85 -15.08
C ALA A 90 7.57 2.86 -14.17
N ASP A 91 7.17 4.04 -13.72
CA ASP A 91 5.93 4.20 -12.96
C ASP A 91 4.78 3.57 -13.75
N PHE A 92 3.96 2.78 -13.06
CA PHE A 92 2.80 2.15 -13.69
C PHE A 92 1.84 3.23 -14.20
N VAL A 93 1.74 3.36 -15.52
CA VAL A 93 0.82 4.27 -16.19
C VAL A 93 -0.49 3.52 -16.41
N GLY A 94 -1.50 3.82 -15.58
CA GLY A 94 -2.85 3.29 -15.77
C GLY A 94 -3.48 3.83 -17.06
N PRO A 95 -4.42 3.10 -17.69
CA PRO A 95 -5.02 3.46 -18.97
C PRO A 95 -5.90 4.73 -18.98
N ILE A 96 -6.02 5.44 -17.85
CA ILE A 96 -6.86 6.66 -17.67
C ILE A 96 -5.98 7.90 -17.38
N SER A 97 -4.65 7.79 -17.39
CA SER A 97 -3.78 8.84 -16.85
C SER A 97 -3.59 10.04 -17.80
N THR A 98 -4.60 10.88 -17.96
CA THR A 98 -4.44 12.27 -18.38
C THR A 98 -4.18 13.13 -17.13
N PRO A 99 -3.13 13.99 -17.09
CA PRO A 99 -2.72 14.72 -15.89
C PRO A 99 -3.80 15.66 -15.31
N VAL A 100 -4.81 16.01 -16.10
CA VAL A 100 -5.94 16.85 -15.70
C VAL A 100 -6.97 16.10 -14.84
N GLU A 101 -7.11 14.78 -15.02
CA GLU A 101 -8.11 13.96 -14.31
C GLU A 101 -7.55 13.28 -13.05
N LYS A 102 -6.24 13.39 -12.84
CA LYS A 102 -5.50 12.72 -11.77
C LYS A 102 -6.01 13.04 -10.36
N PHE A 103 -6.72 14.15 -10.16
CA PHE A 103 -7.31 14.54 -8.87
C PHE A 103 -8.81 14.30 -8.75
N MET A 104 -9.50 13.92 -9.83
CA MET A 104 -10.94 13.65 -9.80
C MET A 104 -11.26 12.26 -9.25
N TYR A 105 -10.35 11.30 -9.40
CA TYR A 105 -10.58 9.92 -9.01
C TYR A 105 -9.71 9.53 -7.81
N ILE A 106 -10.22 9.77 -6.60
CA ILE A 106 -9.58 9.36 -5.34
C ILE A 106 -9.15 7.88 -5.33
N TYR A 107 -9.82 7.05 -6.13
CA TYR A 107 -9.56 5.61 -6.28
C TYR A 107 -8.22 5.29 -6.96
N GLU A 108 -7.61 6.24 -7.67
CA GLU A 108 -6.30 6.06 -8.33
C GLU A 108 -5.15 6.11 -7.31
N PHE A 109 -5.35 6.76 -6.16
CA PHE A 109 -4.38 6.84 -5.07
C PHE A 109 -4.60 5.78 -3.98
N MET A 110 -5.66 4.98 -4.10
CA MET A 110 -5.91 3.90 -3.15
C MET A 110 -5.17 2.64 -3.60
N PRO A 111 -4.66 1.83 -2.65
CA PRO A 111 -4.16 0.52 -2.99
C PRO A 111 -5.27 -0.29 -3.70
N PRO A 112 -4.91 -1.18 -4.63
CA PRO A 112 -5.89 -1.99 -5.34
C PRO A 112 -6.78 -2.71 -4.33
N PHE A 113 -8.10 -2.66 -4.58
CA PHE A 113 -9.04 -3.37 -3.71
C PHE A 113 -8.64 -4.84 -3.66
N PRO A 114 -8.72 -5.47 -2.47
CA PRO A 114 -8.47 -6.89 -2.37
C PRO A 114 -9.41 -7.64 -3.34
N PRO A 115 -8.94 -8.74 -3.95
CA PRO A 115 -9.73 -9.48 -4.91
C PRO A 115 -11.08 -9.93 -4.33
N LEU A 116 -12.08 -10.16 -5.20
CA LEU A 116 -13.47 -10.43 -4.79
C LEU A 116 -13.61 -11.57 -3.77
N HIS A 117 -12.69 -12.54 -3.75
CA HIS A 117 -12.67 -13.65 -2.80
C HIS A 117 -12.21 -13.26 -1.38
N THR A 118 -11.60 -12.10 -1.18
CA THR A 118 -11.14 -11.60 0.13
C THR A 118 -12.21 -10.80 0.85
N PHE A 119 -13.28 -10.37 0.16
CA PHE A 119 -14.43 -9.75 0.80
C PHE A 119 -15.18 -10.81 1.60
N LYS A 120 -15.15 -10.69 2.94
CA LYS A 120 -15.92 -11.53 3.86
C LYS A 120 -17.39 -11.55 3.45
N GLU A 121 -17.83 -12.71 2.95
CA GLU A 121 -19.21 -13.18 2.91
C GLU A 121 -20.25 -12.08 2.65
N THR A 122 -20.19 -11.42 1.49
CA THR A 122 -21.41 -10.82 0.97
C THR A 122 -22.32 -11.98 0.58
N ILE A 123 -23.26 -12.30 1.45
CA ILE A 123 -24.36 -13.22 1.12
C ILE A 123 -25.09 -12.57 -0.05
N ILE A 124 -24.73 -12.96 -1.27
CA ILE A 124 -25.52 -12.68 -2.46
C ILE A 124 -26.82 -13.44 -2.20
N LYS A 125 -27.82 -12.76 -1.61
CA LYS A 125 -29.16 -13.31 -1.51
C LYS A 125 -29.64 -13.46 -2.94
N GLU A 126 -29.48 -14.66 -3.49
CA GLU A 126 -30.14 -15.05 -4.72
C GLU A 126 -31.63 -14.75 -4.52
N ARG A 127 -32.08 -13.62 -5.06
CA ARG A 127 -33.51 -13.34 -5.18
C ARG A 127 -34.02 -14.33 -6.21
N LYS A 128 -34.36 -15.54 -5.76
CA LYS A 128 -35.19 -16.46 -6.53
C LYS A 128 -36.40 -15.66 -6.98
N VAL A 129 -36.52 -15.42 -8.28
CA VAL A 129 -37.63 -14.69 -8.88
C VAL A 129 -38.90 -15.49 -8.61
N ARG A 130 -39.56 -15.23 -7.49
CA ARG A 130 -40.88 -15.81 -7.21
C ARG A 130 -41.87 -15.10 -8.11
N SER A 131 -42.63 -15.89 -8.87
CA SER A 131 -43.72 -15.35 -9.69
C SER A 131 -44.76 -14.70 -8.78
N ARG A 132 -45.14 -13.46 -9.09
CA ARG A 132 -46.19 -12.70 -8.38
C ARG A 132 -47.50 -13.49 -8.23
N ALA A 133 -47.80 -14.37 -9.19
CA ALA A 133 -48.97 -15.25 -9.15
C ALA A 133 -48.89 -16.29 -8.01
N ARG A 134 -47.70 -16.82 -7.70
CA ARG A 134 -47.52 -17.73 -6.57
C ARG A 134 -47.71 -17.00 -5.24
N ASP A 135 -47.17 -15.81 -5.10
CA ASP A 135 -47.33 -15.02 -3.86
C ASP A 135 -48.79 -14.65 -3.59
N VAL A 136 -49.58 -14.36 -4.64
CA VAL A 136 -51.03 -14.11 -4.51
C VAL A 136 -51.76 -15.39 -4.11
N LYS A 137 -51.45 -16.53 -4.73
CA LYS A 137 -52.03 -17.83 -4.38
C LYS A 137 -51.73 -18.21 -2.92
N ASP A 138 -50.47 -18.07 -2.49
CA ASP A 138 -50.04 -18.39 -1.14
C ASP A 138 -50.76 -17.52 -0.10
N LYS A 139 -50.97 -16.22 -0.38
CA LYS A 139 -51.75 -15.33 0.49
C LYS A 139 -53.22 -15.75 0.60
N ILE A 140 -53.84 -16.17 -0.49
CA ILE A 140 -55.22 -16.66 -0.50
C ILE A 140 -55.34 -17.96 0.30
N GLU A 141 -54.41 -18.90 0.11
CA GLU A 141 -54.40 -20.15 0.87
C GLU A 141 -54.18 -19.92 2.36
N GLN A 142 -53.25 -19.04 2.74
CA GLN A 142 -53.04 -18.65 4.14
C GLN A 142 -54.30 -18.04 4.75
N ARG A 143 -54.98 -17.14 4.02
CA ARG A 143 -56.25 -16.55 4.46
C ARG A 143 -57.32 -17.63 4.69
N ASN A 144 -57.46 -18.59 3.77
CA ASN A 144 -58.46 -19.65 3.89
C ASN A 144 -58.19 -20.55 5.10
N ARG A 145 -56.92 -20.93 5.35
CA ARG A 145 -56.55 -21.71 6.55
C ARG A 145 -56.88 -20.99 7.85
N ILE A 146 -56.67 -19.68 7.89
CA ILE A 146 -57.04 -18.85 9.05
C ILE A 146 -58.56 -18.82 9.23
N ILE A 147 -59.31 -18.65 8.15
CA ILE A 147 -60.78 -18.66 8.19
C ILE A 147 -61.30 -20.00 8.71
N GLU A 148 -60.81 -21.12 8.19
CA GLU A 148 -61.19 -22.47 8.65
C GLU A 148 -60.89 -22.68 10.13
N SER A 149 -59.71 -22.22 10.58
CA SER A 149 -59.30 -22.27 11.97
C SER A 149 -60.18 -21.40 12.89
N LEU A 150 -60.60 -20.23 12.42
CA LEU A 150 -61.55 -19.38 13.13
C LEU A 150 -62.95 -20.01 13.21
N PHE A 151 -63.38 -20.71 12.15
CA PHE A 151 -64.65 -21.43 12.16
C PHE A 151 -64.65 -22.63 13.12
N THR A 152 -63.56 -23.40 13.17
CA THR A 152 -63.43 -24.51 14.13
C THR A 152 -63.42 -23.99 15.57
N LEU A 153 -62.67 -22.93 15.85
CA LEU A 153 -62.68 -22.25 17.15
C LEU A 153 -64.08 -21.70 17.51
N SER A 154 -64.80 -21.13 16.55
CA SER A 154 -66.17 -20.63 16.76
C SER A 154 -67.13 -21.75 17.16
N LYS A 155 -67.08 -22.90 16.45
CA LYS A 155 -67.93 -24.06 16.73
C LYS A 155 -67.65 -24.61 18.13
N LEU A 156 -66.38 -24.71 18.52
CA LEU A 156 -65.96 -25.19 19.84
C LEU A 156 -66.35 -24.23 20.97
N SER A 157 -66.28 -22.91 20.73
CA SER A 157 -66.54 -21.89 21.76
C SER A 157 -68.03 -21.68 22.07
N LYS A 158 -68.97 -22.19 21.24
CA LYS A 158 -70.43 -21.94 21.31
C LYS A 158 -70.83 -20.45 21.37
N LYS A 159 -69.87 -19.53 21.22
CA LYS A 159 -70.04 -18.08 21.32
C LYS A 159 -69.99 -17.49 19.90
N LYS A 160 -71.06 -16.82 19.48
CA LYS A 160 -71.09 -16.13 18.18
C LYS A 160 -70.11 -14.95 18.21
N PHE A 161 -69.13 -14.94 17.30
CA PHE A 161 -68.28 -13.77 17.10
C PHE A 161 -69.13 -12.59 16.62
N LYS A 162 -69.08 -11.45 17.33
CA LYS A 162 -69.90 -10.26 17.04
C LYS A 162 -69.69 -9.66 15.63
N PHE A 163 -68.64 -10.10 14.92
CA PHE A 163 -68.32 -9.67 13.55
C PHE A 163 -68.95 -10.54 12.44
N ALA A 164 -69.58 -11.67 12.77
CA ALA A 164 -70.26 -12.52 11.78
C ALA A 164 -71.58 -11.92 11.24
N ASN A 165 -72.05 -10.81 11.81
CA ASN A 165 -73.33 -10.19 11.48
C ASN A 165 -73.31 -9.27 10.24
N TYR A 166 -72.19 -9.13 9.53
CA TYR A 166 -72.15 -8.32 8.30
C TYR A 166 -72.39 -9.11 7.00
N LEU A 167 -72.45 -10.45 7.06
CA LEU A 167 -72.71 -11.29 5.87
C LEU A 167 -74.06 -12.05 5.92
N ASN A 168 -74.77 -12.04 7.04
CA ASN A 168 -76.12 -12.62 7.17
C ASN A 168 -77.17 -11.50 7.39
N LYS A 169 -77.28 -10.59 6.43
CA LYS A 169 -78.51 -9.82 6.22
C LYS A 169 -79.14 -10.34 4.92
N ASN A 170 -79.93 -11.40 5.09
CA ASN A 170 -81.14 -11.76 4.33
C ASN A 170 -81.99 -12.60 5.28
#